data_AF-A0A4Y2IW96-F1
#
_entry.id   AF-A0A4Y2IW96-F1
#
_cell.length_a   1.000
_cell.length_b   1.000
_cell.length_c   1.000
_cell.angle_alpha   90.00
_cell.angle_beta   90.00
_cell.angle_gamma   90.00
#
_symmetry.space_group_name_H-M   'P 1'
#
loop_
_entity.id
_entity.type
_entity.pdbx_description
1 polymer ?
#
loop_
_entity_poly.entity_id
_entity_poly.type
_entity_poly.pdbx_seq_one_letter_code
_entity_poly.pdbx_strand_id
1 'polypeptide(L)'
;MHRRIRKEEHIRLIREPGGQYVGHVTPASGICSDIAKCNLKYLEDYVVGINELEAIGCDGTATNTGWKNGVIRNIELKIQRRLQWFICLPYILYRDKCCWPHQSQNNYNMQA
;
A
#
# COMPACT_ATOMS: atom_id res chain seq x y z
N MET A 1 33.99 -12.10 4.08
CA MET A 1 32.55 -12.38 4.28
C MET A 1 31.78 -11.07 4.12
N HIS A 2 31.03 -10.88 3.03
CA HIS A 2 30.30 -9.65 2.77
C HIS A 2 28.84 -9.82 3.21
N ARG A 3 28.33 -8.94 4.08
CA ARG A 3 26.94 -8.98 4.57
C ARG A 3 26.02 -8.49 3.46
N ARG A 4 25.14 -9.37 2.97
CA ARG A 4 24.13 -9.01 1.96
C ARG A 4 22.94 -8.36 2.67
N ILE A 5 22.71 -7.08 2.43
CA ILE A 5 21.55 -6.34 2.95
C ILE A 5 20.40 -6.50 1.96
N ARG A 6 19.24 -6.95 2.44
CA ARG A 6 17.98 -6.92 1.69
C ARG A 6 17.10 -5.82 2.25
N LYS A 7 16.56 -5.00 1.36
CA LYS A 7 15.59 -3.97 1.69
C LYS A 7 14.20 -4.56 1.52
N GLU A 8 13.45 -4.66 2.60
CA GLU A 8 12.07 -5.16 2.59
C GLU A 8 11.13 -3.99 2.85
N GLU A 9 10.01 -3.98 2.13
CA GLU A 9 8.93 -3.03 2.38
C GLU A 9 7.83 -3.73 3.15
N HIS A 10 7.30 -3.06 4.18
CA HIS A 10 6.15 -3.52 4.93
C HIS A 10 5.05 -2.48 4.86
N ILE A 11 3.93 -2.84 4.25
CA ILE A 11 2.78 -1.98 4.04
C ILE A 11 1.69 -2.43 4.99
N ARG A 12 1.15 -1.49 5.79
CA ARG A 12 0.05 -1.75 6.70
C ARG A 12 -1.27 -1.42 6.01
N LEU A 13 -2.24 -2.30 6.15
CA LEU A 13 -3.58 -2.16 5.61
C LEU A 13 -4.55 -1.82 6.74
N ILE A 14 -5.28 -0.73 6.56
CA ILE A 14 -6.27 -0.24 7.49
C ILE A 14 -7.61 -0.10 6.76
N ARG A 15 -8.72 -0.32 7.49
CA ARG A 15 -10.08 -0.12 7.00
C ARG A 15 -10.62 1.20 7.51
N GLU A 16 -11.26 1.95 6.62
CA GLU A 16 -12.02 3.14 6.94
C GLU A 16 -13.54 2.88 6.83
N PRO A 17 -14.38 3.63 7.57
CA PRO A 17 -14.02 4.68 8.54
C PRO A 17 -13.52 4.12 9.88
N GLY A 18 -12.58 4.81 10.53
CA GLY A 18 -12.10 4.54 11.89
C GLY A 18 -10.68 3.99 11.98
N GLY A 19 -9.96 3.85 10.85
CA GLY A 19 -8.56 3.43 10.82
C GLY A 19 -8.29 2.06 11.46
N GLN A 20 -9.23 1.11 11.37
CA GLN A 20 -9.08 -0.21 11.96
C GLN A 20 -7.94 -0.98 11.27
N TYR A 21 -6.96 -1.47 12.03
CA TYR A 21 -5.91 -2.33 11.49
C TYR A 21 -6.49 -3.66 11.01
N VAL A 22 -6.24 -4.02 9.76
CA VAL A 22 -6.74 -5.27 9.16
C VAL A 22 -5.59 -6.25 8.92
N GLY A 23 -4.39 -5.73 8.61
CA GLY A 23 -3.23 -6.58 8.36
C GLY A 23 -2.04 -5.82 7.80
N HIS A 24 -1.07 -6.58 7.32
CA HIS A 24 0.09 -6.05 6.61
C HIS A 24 0.47 -6.96 5.45
N VAL A 25 1.10 -6.37 4.44
CA VAL A 25 1.66 -7.08 3.30
C VAL A 25 3.13 -6.70 3.13
N THR A 26 3.93 -7.68 2.70
CA THR A 26 5.33 -7.50 2.37
C THR A 26 5.49 -7.78 0.88
N PRO A 27 5.45 -6.75 0.02
CA PRO A 27 5.64 -6.95 -1.41
C PRO A 27 7.06 -7.42 -1.73
N ALA A 28 7.20 -8.13 -2.84
CA ALA A 28 8.50 -8.64 -3.30
C ALA A 28 9.50 -7.50 -3.58
N SER A 29 9.00 -6.32 -3.95
CA SER A 29 9.78 -5.10 -4.14
C SER A 29 8.92 -3.86 -3.90
N GLY A 30 9.56 -2.68 -3.79
CA GLY A 30 8.87 -1.38 -3.74
C GLY A 30 8.34 -0.88 -5.10
N ILE A 31 8.33 -1.74 -6.12
CA ILE A 31 7.77 -1.41 -7.41
C ILE A 31 6.24 -1.48 -7.31
N CYS A 32 5.59 -0.43 -7.84
CA CYS A 32 4.14 -0.29 -7.91
C CYS A 32 3.37 -1.55 -8.31
N SER A 33 3.85 -2.33 -9.29
CA SER A 33 3.20 -3.57 -9.73
C SER A 33 3.21 -4.66 -8.67
N ASP A 34 4.28 -4.79 -7.90
CA ASP A 34 4.41 -5.81 -6.86
C ASP A 34 3.58 -5.42 -5.64
N ILE A 35 3.59 -4.14 -5.29
CA ILE A 35 2.72 -3.57 -4.27
C ILE A 35 1.24 -3.80 -4.63
N ALA A 36 0.83 -3.46 -5.85
CA ALA A 36 -0.55 -3.63 -6.31
C ALA A 36 -0.99 -5.09 -6.26
N LYS A 37 -0.15 -6.02 -6.74
CA LYS A 37 -0.43 -7.47 -6.68
C LYS A 37 -0.61 -7.96 -5.25
N CYS A 38 0.25 -7.53 -4.33
CA CYS A 38 0.14 -7.91 -2.92
C CYS A 38 -1.14 -7.36 -2.28
N ASN A 39 -1.49 -6.10 -2.55
CA ASN A 39 -2.74 -5.52 -2.07
C ASN A 39 -3.97 -6.23 -2.64
N LEU A 40 -3.97 -6.53 -3.94
CA LEU A 40 -5.06 -7.26 -4.60
C LEU A 40 -5.25 -8.65 -4.01
N LYS A 41 -4.15 -9.40 -3.84
CA LYS A 41 -4.20 -10.73 -3.22
C LYS A 41 -4.82 -10.66 -1.83
N TYR A 42 -4.41 -9.68 -1.02
CA TYR A 42 -4.98 -9.49 0.30
C TYR A 42 -6.49 -9.19 0.26
N LEU A 43 -6.94 -8.37 -0.69
CA LEU A 43 -8.36 -8.05 -0.86
C LEU A 43 -9.18 -9.24 -1.38
N GLU A 44 -8.59 -10.13 -2.19
CA GLU A 44 -9.22 -11.37 -2.65
C GLU A 44 -9.35 -12.38 -1.50
N ASP A 45 -8.35 -12.44 -0.61
CA ASP A 45 -8.33 -13.32 0.57
C ASP A 45 -9.27 -12.83 1.69
N TYR A 46 -9.59 -11.52 1.74
CA TYR A 46 -10.46 -10.93 2.75
C TYR A 46 -11.92 -10.94 2.31
N VAL A 47 -12.84 -11.25 3.24
CA VAL A 47 -14.29 -11.39 2.98
C VAL A 47 -14.97 -10.10 2.48
N VAL A 48 -14.31 -8.94 2.61
CA VAL A 48 -14.73 -7.69 1.97
C VAL A 48 -14.36 -7.81 0.50
N GLY A 49 -15.21 -8.51 -0.25
CA GLY A 49 -14.96 -8.86 -1.64
C GLY A 49 -14.57 -7.63 -2.45
N ILE A 50 -13.58 -7.81 -3.32
CA ILE A 50 -13.02 -6.77 -4.20
C ILE A 50 -14.06 -5.89 -4.91
N ASN A 51 -15.28 -6.41 -5.10
CA ASN A 51 -16.42 -5.72 -5.69
C ASN A 51 -16.96 -4.57 -4.81
N GLU A 52 -16.87 -4.70 -3.49
CA GLU A 52 -17.35 -3.73 -2.49
C GLU A 52 -16.33 -2.63 -2.19
N LEU A 53 -15.12 -2.69 -2.78
CA LEU A 53 -14.10 -1.68 -2.56
C LEU A 53 -14.46 -0.36 -3.26
N GLU A 54 -14.98 0.62 -2.55
CA GLU A 54 -15.36 1.90 -3.15
C GLU A 54 -14.21 2.90 -3.23
N ALA A 55 -13.29 2.84 -2.27
CA ALA A 55 -12.23 3.82 -2.14
C ALA A 55 -10.92 3.22 -1.64
N ILE A 56 -9.81 3.86 -2.00
CA ILE A 56 -8.47 3.49 -1.54
C ILE A 56 -7.66 4.75 -1.23
N GLY A 57 -6.89 4.69 -0.14
CA GLY A 57 -6.02 5.78 0.29
C GLY A 57 -4.56 5.39 0.40
N CYS A 58 -3.67 6.33 0.09
CA CYS A 58 -2.22 6.18 0.16
C CYS A 58 -1.52 7.55 0.13
N ASP A 59 -0.20 7.57 0.26
CA ASP A 59 0.60 8.76 0.03
C ASP A 59 0.71 9.15 -1.45
N GLY A 60 0.81 10.45 -1.68
CA GLY A 60 0.84 11.06 -3.01
C GLY A 60 2.11 10.82 -3.82
N THR A 61 2.93 9.82 -3.48
CA THR A 61 4.12 9.47 -4.26
C THR A 61 3.72 8.95 -5.64
N ALA A 62 4.58 9.21 -6.64
CA ALA A 62 4.34 8.79 -8.02
C ALA A 62 4.20 7.25 -8.17
N THR A 63 4.83 6.47 -7.29
CA THR A 63 4.67 5.02 -7.21
C THR A 63 3.22 4.62 -6.96
N ASN A 64 2.51 5.36 -6.11
CA ASN A 64 1.15 5.04 -5.71
C ASN A 64 0.10 5.68 -6.63
N THR A 65 0.32 6.91 -7.07
CA THR A 65 -0.65 7.73 -7.81
C THR A 65 -0.34 7.89 -9.31
N GLY A 66 0.76 7.34 -9.80
CA GLY A 66 1.18 7.50 -11.19
C GLY A 66 0.15 7.03 -12.22
N TRP A 67 -0.04 7.78 -13.30
CA TRP A 67 -1.11 7.51 -14.28
C TRP A 67 -0.87 6.27 -15.16
N LYS A 68 0.39 5.90 -15.44
CA LYS A 68 0.73 4.70 -16.23
C LYS A 68 0.73 3.44 -15.39
N ASN A 69 1.48 3.46 -14.27
CA ASN A 69 1.77 2.28 -13.46
C ASN A 69 1.57 2.52 -11.96
N GLY A 70 0.81 3.52 -11.53
CA GLY A 70 0.55 3.74 -10.10
C GLY A 70 -0.12 2.52 -9.45
N VAL A 71 0.12 2.30 -8.16
CA VAL A 71 -0.51 1.21 -7.40
C VAL A 71 -2.04 1.26 -7.56
N ILE A 72 -2.66 2.42 -7.34
CA ILE A 72 -4.11 2.55 -7.44
C ILE A 72 -4.58 2.26 -8.86
N ARG A 73 -3.87 2.78 -9.87
CA ARG A 73 -4.20 2.53 -11.27
C ARG A 73 -4.18 1.04 -11.63
N ASN A 74 -3.18 0.30 -11.14
CA ASN A 74 -3.09 -1.15 -11.36
C ASN A 74 -4.26 -1.90 -10.70
N ILE A 75 -4.68 -1.46 -9.51
CA ILE A 75 -5.85 -2.02 -8.83
C ILE A 75 -7.12 -1.75 -9.63
N GLU A 76 -7.37 -0.50 -10.05
CA GLU A 76 -8.52 -0.12 -10.88
C GLU A 76 -8.61 -0.93 -12.19
N LEU A 77 -7.48 -1.17 -12.84
CA LEU A 77 -7.41 -1.98 -14.07
C LEU A 77 -7.79 -3.44 -13.81
N LYS A 78 -7.41 -4.00 -12.66
CA LYS A 78 -7.75 -5.38 -12.28
C LYS A 78 -9.24 -5.53 -11.95
N ILE A 79 -9.81 -4.56 -11.23
CA ILE A 79 -11.24 -4.57 -10.84
C ILE A 79 -12.16 -4.05 -11.95
N GLN A 80 -11.59 -3.49 -13.02
CA GLN A 80 -12.29 -2.86 -14.14
C GLN A 80 -13.29 -1.77 -13.73
N ARG A 81 -12.99 -1.04 -12.67
CA ARG A 81 -13.82 0.03 -12.10
C ARG A 81 -12.94 1.13 -11.52
N ARG A 82 -13.45 2.37 -11.53
CA ARG A 82 -12.79 3.50 -10.86
C ARG A 82 -13.02 3.45 -9.34
N LEU A 83 -11.99 3.77 -8.58
CA LEU A 83 -12.06 3.93 -7.13
C LEU A 83 -12.06 5.41 -6.78
N GLN A 84 -12.62 5.76 -5.62
CA GLN A 84 -12.37 7.07 -5.02
C GLN A 84 -10.97 7.08 -4.40
N TRP A 85 -10.16 8.10 -4.72
CA TRP A 85 -8.77 8.19 -4.25
C TRP A 85 -8.69 9.11 -3.03
N PHE A 86 -8.16 8.59 -1.93
CA PHE A 86 -7.83 9.37 -0.73
C PHE A 86 -6.32 9.56 -0.64
N ILE A 87 -5.80 10.59 -1.33
CA ILE A 87 -4.36 10.83 -1.42
C ILE A 87 -3.90 11.75 -0.30
N CYS A 88 -2.94 11.32 0.51
CA CYS A 88 -2.27 12.22 1.44
C CYS A 88 -1.15 13.00 0.74
N LEU A 89 -1.16 14.32 0.88
CA LEU A 89 -0.14 15.19 0.30
C LEU A 89 1.15 15.11 1.11
N PRO A 90 2.33 14.89 0.49
CA PRO A 90 3.59 14.73 1.21
C PRO A 90 4.07 15.96 2.01
N TYR A 91 3.42 17.11 1.91
CA TYR A 91 3.74 18.31 2.70
C TYR A 91 2.43 19.03 3.08
N ILE A 92 2.35 19.43 4.36
CA ILE A 92 1.19 20.00 5.08
C ILE A 92 0.21 18.92 5.61
N LEU A 93 0.58 18.19 6.67
CA LEU A 93 -0.28 17.90 7.86
C LEU A 93 0.58 17.32 9.00
N TYR A 94 1.65 18.02 9.38
CA TYR A 94 2.14 18.00 10.77
C TYR A 94 1.35 19.05 11.56
N ARG A 95 0.05 18.83 11.76
CA ARG A 95 -0.53 19.30 13.02
C ARG A 95 -1.74 18.53 13.46
N ASP A 96 -2.79 18.39 12.67
CA ASP A 96 -4.01 17.82 13.21
C ASP A 96 -4.73 16.98 12.16
N LYS A 97 -4.84 15.68 12.47
CA LYS A 97 -5.68 14.67 11.82
C LYS A 97 -5.20 14.17 10.46
N CYS A 98 -4.47 13.05 10.48
CA CYS A 98 -4.71 11.90 9.61
C CYS A 98 -3.94 10.70 10.15
N CYS A 99 -4.65 9.61 10.44
CA CYS A 99 -4.07 8.33 10.84
C CYS A 99 -3.35 7.69 9.64
N TRP A 100 -2.11 7.30 9.90
CA TRP A 100 -1.11 6.65 9.04
C TRP A 100 -1.57 5.45 8.18
N PRO A 101 -0.77 5.07 7.17
CA PRO A 101 0.25 4.03 7.41
C PRO A 101 1.69 4.54 7.19
N HIS A 102 2.52 4.41 8.22
CA HIS A 102 3.98 4.61 8.16
C HIS A 102 4.57 3.43 7.39
N GLN A 103 5.25 3.71 6.27
CA GLN A 103 6.20 2.78 5.65
C GLN A 103 7.47 2.77 6.50
N SER A 104 7.69 1.72 7.29
CA SER A 104 9.00 1.46 7.89
C SER A 104 9.78 0.52 6.97
N GLN A 105 10.88 1.01 6.41
CA GLN A 105 11.88 0.14 5.79
C GLN A 105 12.70 -0.50 6.91
N ASN A 106 12.43 -1.76 7.22
CA ASN A 106 13.18 -2.49 8.23
C ASN A 106 14.27 -3.33 7.55
N ASN A 107 15.52 -3.11 7.96
CA ASN A 107 16.67 -3.90 7.52
C ASN A 107 16.86 -5.06 8.50
N TYR A 108 16.46 -6.27 8.15
CA TYR A 108 16.72 -7.45 8.97
C TYR A 108 18.01 -8.16 8.55
N ASN A 109 18.74 -8.68 9.54
CA ASN A 109 19.96 -9.45 9.35
C ASN A 109 19.66 -10.93 9.50
N MET A 110 19.90 -11.70 8.45
CA MET A 110 19.97 -13.16 8.58
C MET A 110 21.43 -13.58 8.65
N GLN A 111 21.78 -14.27 9.74
CA GLN A 111 23.02 -15.04 9.85
C GLN A 111 22.84 -16.37 9.11
N ALA A 112 23.92 -16.80 8.45
CA ALA A 112 23.95 -17.80 7.37
C ALA A 112 23.45 -19.19 7.77
#